data_AF-A0A1I6GZ21-F1
#
_entry.id   AF-A0A1I6GZ21-F1
#
_cell.length_a   1.000
_cell.length_b   1.000
_cell.length_c   1.000
_cell.angle_alpha   90.00
_cell.angle_beta   90.00
_cell.angle_gamma   90.00
#
_symmetry.space_group_name_H-M   'P 1'
#
loop_
_entity.id
_entity.type
_entity.pdbx_description
1 polymer ?
#
loop_
_entity_poly.entity_id
_entity_poly.type
_entity_poly.pdbx_seq_one_letter_code
_entity_poly.pdbx_strand_id
1 'polypeptide(L)'
;MKTIAYFKNRKDSNYLLARMFLLVLLIVTASCSKDEDEEVPTPDPDAQYRVELVKIRATDISGEGNDALEIYGEIDASLNIGTTSDSREMWSADQANNISVTENDSQIIGTVTFTVGPDNVNSASIVVAGDLLEFDGGDFVEDMGEESTTISLSSISGAQEFQLTFSNGDGDQVVELTYRVSKL
;
A
#
# COMPACT_ATOMS: atom_id res chain seq x y z
N MET A 1 -66.43 -54.32 41.22
CA MET A 1 -66.14 -53.16 42.10
C MET A 1 -67.07 -52.05 41.64
N LYS A 2 -68.16 -51.80 42.38
CA LYS A 2 -68.35 -50.67 43.34
C LYS A 2 -68.16 -49.29 42.68
N THR A 3 -68.96 -48.25 42.84
CA THR A 3 -70.27 -47.95 43.47
C THR A 3 -70.47 -46.45 43.21
N ILE A 4 -71.63 -46.07 42.68
CA ILE A 4 -72.49 -44.89 42.99
C ILE A 4 -71.86 -43.47 43.05
N ALA A 5 -72.59 -42.59 42.34
CA ALA A 5 -72.59 -41.13 42.31
C ALA A 5 -72.54 -40.39 43.66
N TYR A 6 -72.25 -39.08 43.65
CA TYR A 6 -72.99 -38.02 44.40
C TYR A 6 -72.54 -36.65 43.82
N PHE A 7 -73.39 -35.93 43.08
CA PHE A 7 -74.33 -34.89 43.54
C PHE A 7 -73.70 -33.54 43.92
N LYS A 8 -74.10 -32.50 43.18
CA LYS A 8 -74.93 -31.37 43.67
C LYS A 8 -74.34 -29.95 43.52
N ASN A 9 -75.10 -29.19 42.73
CA ASN A 9 -75.44 -27.75 42.78
C ASN A 9 -74.33 -26.69 42.81
N ARG A 10 -74.30 -25.79 41.82
CA ARG A 10 -75.30 -24.74 41.44
C ARG A 10 -75.11 -23.49 42.30
N LYS A 11 -75.14 -22.37 41.59
CA LYS A 11 -75.40 -20.97 41.98
C LYS A 11 -74.14 -20.12 42.03
N ASP A 12 -74.09 -18.90 41.52
CA ASP A 12 -75.03 -18.01 40.81
C ASP A 12 -74.18 -16.75 40.51
N SER A 13 -74.76 -15.82 39.76
CA SER A 13 -74.32 -14.44 39.50
C SER A 13 -73.36 -14.23 38.33
N ASN A 14 -73.94 -13.91 37.17
CA ASN A 14 -74.34 -12.55 36.76
C ASN A 14 -73.10 -11.81 36.26
N TYR A 15 -72.89 -11.76 34.95
CA TYR A 15 -73.55 -10.81 34.04
C TYR A 15 -73.45 -9.37 34.53
N LEU A 16 -73.10 -8.53 33.56
CA LEU A 16 -73.03 -7.08 33.55
C LEU A 16 -71.62 -6.51 33.74
N LEU A 17 -71.30 -5.63 32.79
CA LEU A 17 -70.09 -4.84 32.60
C LEU A 17 -69.00 -5.58 31.80
N ALA A 18 -69.25 -5.82 30.51
CA ALA A 18 -68.90 -4.86 29.44
C ALA A 18 -67.46 -5.14 28.97
N ARG A 19 -67.20 -5.82 27.84
CA ARG A 19 -67.71 -5.55 26.48
C ARG A 19 -67.60 -4.08 26.03
N MET A 20 -66.74 -3.28 26.65
CA MET A 20 -66.40 -1.97 26.12
C MET A 20 -64.88 -1.79 26.08
N PHE A 21 -64.42 -1.39 24.89
CA PHE A 21 -63.05 -0.97 24.55
C PHE A 21 -62.02 -2.04 24.18
N LEU A 22 -62.38 -2.77 23.13
CA LEU A 22 -61.46 -3.01 22.01
C LEU A 22 -61.03 -1.66 21.40
N LEU A 23 -60.06 -0.97 22.01
CA LEU A 23 -59.33 0.20 21.43
C LEU A 23 -58.35 0.81 22.46
N VAL A 24 -57.20 0.19 22.70
CA VAL A 24 -55.92 0.92 22.88
C VAL A 24 -54.82 0.04 22.29
N LEU A 25 -54.49 0.36 21.05
CA LEU A 25 -53.28 -0.03 20.35
C LEU A 25 -52.03 0.42 21.12
N LEU A 26 -50.96 -0.37 20.99
CA LEU A 26 -49.55 0.03 21.03
C LEU A 26 -49.09 0.92 22.21
N ILE A 27 -48.44 0.31 23.20
CA ILE A 27 -47.16 0.83 23.71
C ILE A 27 -46.20 -0.35 23.87
N VAL A 28 -45.28 -0.42 22.92
CA VAL A 28 -44.00 -1.14 22.96
C VAL A 28 -43.14 -0.54 24.07
N THR A 29 -42.48 -1.39 24.85
CA THR A 29 -41.05 -1.34 25.26
C THR A 29 -40.90 -2.41 26.35
N ALA A 30 -40.56 -3.66 26.02
CA ALA A 30 -39.18 -4.07 25.76
C ALA A 30 -38.19 -3.30 26.65
N SER A 31 -38.25 -3.57 27.94
CA SER A 31 -37.13 -3.32 28.85
C SER A 31 -36.05 -4.38 28.58
N CYS A 32 -35.42 -4.30 27.41
CA CYS A 32 -34.12 -4.94 27.20
C CYS A 32 -33.06 -3.92 27.59
N SER A 33 -32.07 -4.45 28.32
CA SER A 33 -30.92 -3.76 28.87
C SER A 33 -30.33 -2.76 27.89
N LYS A 34 -29.80 -1.66 28.45
CA LYS A 34 -28.72 -0.87 27.85
C LYS A 34 -27.84 -1.81 27.04
N ASP A 35 -27.95 -1.70 25.72
CA ASP A 35 -26.92 -2.18 24.83
C ASP A 35 -25.63 -1.55 25.34
N GLU A 36 -24.69 -2.40 25.71
CA GLU A 36 -23.29 -2.02 25.81
C GLU A 36 -22.99 -1.30 24.50
N ASP A 37 -22.53 -0.06 24.58
CA ASP A 37 -22.03 0.65 23.42
C ASP A 37 -20.92 -0.23 22.83
N GLU A 38 -21.28 -1.08 21.86
CA GLU A 38 -20.34 -1.78 21.01
C GLU A 38 -19.56 -0.65 20.33
N GLU A 39 -18.36 -0.35 20.84
CA GLU A 39 -17.42 0.51 20.15
C GLU A 39 -17.21 -0.11 18.78
N VAL A 40 -17.91 0.44 17.77
CA VAL A 40 -17.67 0.09 16.38
C VAL A 40 -16.20 0.45 16.14
N PRO A 41 -15.33 -0.54 15.84
CA PRO A 41 -13.93 -0.24 15.61
C PRO A 41 -13.85 0.79 14.49
N THR A 42 -13.26 1.94 14.78
CA THR A 42 -12.95 2.91 13.74
C THR A 42 -12.01 2.23 12.76
N PRO A 43 -12.30 2.25 11.45
CA PRO A 43 -11.40 1.67 10.48
C PRO A 43 -10.03 2.33 10.61
N ASP A 44 -8.98 1.50 10.59
CA ASP A 44 -7.62 2.01 10.60
C ASP A 44 -7.42 2.98 9.43
N PRO A 45 -6.70 4.09 9.62
CA PRO A 45 -6.46 5.04 8.53
C PRO A 45 -5.58 4.40 7.45
N ASP A 46 -5.74 4.87 6.22
CA ASP A 46 -4.85 4.49 5.12
C ASP A 46 -3.40 4.82 5.47
N ALA A 47 -2.49 3.90 5.14
CA ALA A 47 -1.06 4.12 5.26
C ALA A 47 -0.53 4.80 3.99
N GLN A 48 0.36 5.77 4.15
CA GLN A 48 1.05 6.42 3.04
C GLN A 48 2.52 6.01 3.00
N TYR A 49 3.00 5.72 1.80
CA TYR A 49 4.40 5.38 1.56
C TYR A 49 4.98 6.29 0.49
N ARG A 50 6.11 6.91 0.80
CA ARG A 50 6.84 7.79 -0.11
C ARG A 50 8.10 7.10 -0.61
N VAL A 51 8.32 7.13 -1.92
CA VAL A 51 9.57 6.71 -2.56
C VAL A 51 10.27 7.96 -3.06
N GLU A 52 11.56 8.09 -2.76
CA GLU A 52 12.37 9.26 -3.11
C GLU A 52 13.69 8.79 -3.73
N LEU A 53 14.06 9.30 -4.90
CA LEU A 53 15.44 9.18 -5.38
C LEU A 53 16.32 10.09 -4.53
N VAL A 54 17.47 9.58 -4.11
CA VAL A 54 18.36 10.29 -3.18
C VAL A 54 19.60 10.77 -3.91
N LYS A 55 20.29 9.83 -4.56
CA LYS A 55 21.57 10.08 -5.22
C LYS A 55 21.90 9.02 -6.25
N ILE A 56 22.76 9.38 -7.17
CA ILE A 56 23.33 8.50 -8.19
C ILE A 56 24.85 8.72 -8.24
N ARG A 57 25.60 7.65 -8.44
CA ARG A 57 27.05 7.70 -8.68
C ARG A 57 27.41 6.65 -9.72
N ALA A 58 28.53 6.85 -10.40
CA ALA A 58 29.03 5.98 -11.45
C ALA A 58 30.51 5.72 -11.24
N THR A 59 30.98 4.53 -11.60
CA THR A 59 32.40 4.17 -11.61
C THR A 59 32.73 3.57 -12.95
N ASP A 60 33.76 4.10 -13.61
CA ASP A 60 34.40 3.51 -14.78
C ASP A 60 35.76 2.93 -14.37
N ILE A 61 35.94 1.63 -14.59
CA ILE A 61 37.19 0.90 -14.34
C ILE A 61 37.80 0.31 -15.62
N SER A 62 37.30 0.69 -16.80
CA SER A 62 37.81 0.28 -18.12
C SER A 62 39.29 0.67 -18.34
N GLY A 63 39.78 1.64 -17.55
CA GLY A 63 41.17 2.10 -17.56
C GLY A 63 41.42 3.27 -18.51
N GLU A 64 40.39 3.81 -19.16
CA GLU A 64 40.50 5.00 -20.02
C GLU A 64 40.55 6.31 -19.22
N GLY A 65 40.11 6.31 -17.97
CA GLY A 65 40.13 7.47 -17.09
C GLY A 65 39.06 7.36 -16.02
N ASN A 66 39.06 8.28 -15.06
CA ASN A 66 37.96 8.43 -14.08
C ASN A 66 36.92 9.40 -14.68
N ASP A 67 36.48 9.09 -15.89
CA ASP A 67 35.61 9.98 -16.66
C ASP A 67 34.16 9.82 -16.20
N ALA A 68 33.39 10.88 -16.36
CA ALA A 68 31.97 10.84 -16.01
C ALA A 68 31.24 9.96 -17.02
N LEU A 69 30.31 9.12 -16.54
CA LEU A 69 29.37 8.42 -17.40
C LEU A 69 28.19 9.33 -17.71
N GLU A 70 27.78 9.35 -18.97
CA GLU A 70 26.68 10.20 -19.42
C GLU A 70 25.39 9.37 -19.47
N ILE A 71 24.66 9.36 -18.36
CA ILE A 71 23.55 8.43 -18.10
C ILE A 71 22.20 9.00 -18.52
N TYR A 72 21.39 8.17 -19.17
CA TYR A 72 19.99 8.45 -19.48
C TYR A 72 19.15 7.17 -19.36
N GLY A 73 17.82 7.27 -19.45
CA GLY A 73 16.92 6.14 -19.24
C GLY A 73 15.72 6.52 -18.38
N GLU A 74 15.16 5.54 -17.66
CA GLU A 74 13.97 5.71 -16.83
C GLU A 74 14.09 4.98 -15.50
N ILE A 75 13.51 5.58 -14.45
CA ILE A 75 13.33 4.99 -13.13
C ILE A 75 11.86 5.11 -12.74
N ASP A 76 11.26 3.98 -12.38
CA ASP A 76 9.86 3.86 -11.97
C ASP A 76 9.73 3.32 -10.55
N ALA A 77 8.62 3.67 -9.91
CA ALA A 77 8.14 2.99 -8.73
C ALA A 77 6.71 2.49 -8.94
N SER A 78 6.46 1.25 -8.52
CA SER A 78 5.17 0.58 -8.63
C SER A 78 4.66 0.13 -7.27
N LEU A 79 3.42 0.46 -6.93
CA LEU A 79 2.70 -0.18 -5.84
C LEU A 79 1.98 -1.43 -6.37
N ASN A 80 2.31 -2.59 -5.81
CA ASN A 80 1.67 -3.85 -6.14
C ASN A 80 0.79 -4.32 -4.97
N ILE A 81 -0.49 -4.57 -5.26
CA ILE A 81 -1.47 -5.17 -4.34
C ILE A 81 -2.14 -6.34 -5.05
N GLY A 82 -1.78 -7.56 -4.66
CA GLY A 82 -2.25 -8.77 -5.35
C GLY A 82 -1.82 -8.77 -6.81
N THR A 83 -2.78 -8.73 -7.74
CA THR A 83 -2.53 -8.69 -9.19
C THR A 83 -2.62 -7.28 -9.78
N THR A 84 -2.87 -6.26 -8.97
CA THR A 84 -2.95 -4.87 -9.41
C THR A 84 -1.62 -4.17 -9.18
N SER A 85 -1.19 -3.40 -10.17
CA SER A 85 0.01 -2.56 -10.12
C SER A 85 -0.35 -1.11 -10.50
N ASP A 86 0.12 -0.15 -9.69
CA ASP A 86 0.07 1.29 -9.96
C ASP A 86 1.50 1.80 -10.12
N SER A 87 1.96 1.95 -11.37
CA SER A 87 3.31 2.42 -11.71
C SER A 87 3.36 3.92 -11.93
N ARG A 88 4.45 4.55 -11.49
CA ARG A 88 4.69 5.97 -11.62
C ARG A 88 6.17 6.23 -11.89
N GLU A 89 6.41 7.00 -12.95
CA GLU A 89 7.73 7.51 -13.30
C GLU A 89 8.25 8.40 -12.16
N MET A 90 9.48 8.13 -11.73
CA MET A 90 10.21 8.94 -10.75
C MET A 90 11.20 9.87 -11.44
N TRP A 91 11.83 9.40 -12.50
CA TRP A 91 12.81 10.14 -13.28
C TRP A 91 12.90 9.53 -14.67
N SER A 92 13.08 10.37 -15.68
CA SER A 92 13.47 9.94 -17.01
C SER A 92 14.33 11.01 -17.69
N ALA A 93 15.23 10.55 -18.56
CA ALA A 93 16.03 11.38 -19.43
C ALA A 93 16.17 10.68 -20.78
N ASP A 94 16.08 11.45 -21.86
CA ASP A 94 16.50 10.98 -23.18
C ASP A 94 18.00 11.21 -23.39
N GLN A 95 18.55 10.64 -24.45
CA GLN A 95 19.97 10.77 -24.79
C GLN A 95 20.43 12.24 -24.91
N ALA A 96 19.56 13.16 -25.35
CA ALA A 96 19.92 14.57 -25.52
C ALA A 96 19.93 15.35 -24.19
N ASN A 97 19.31 14.79 -23.14
CA ASN A 97 19.22 15.36 -21.81
C ASN A 97 19.87 14.42 -20.77
N ASN A 98 20.89 13.66 -21.18
CA ASN A 98 21.66 12.82 -20.29
C ASN A 98 22.27 13.61 -19.12
N ILE A 99 22.61 12.88 -18.05
CA ILE A 99 23.26 13.45 -16.88
C ILE A 99 24.68 12.91 -16.77
N SER A 100 25.62 13.82 -16.52
CA SER A 100 27.01 13.47 -16.26
C SER A 100 27.16 12.99 -14.81
N VAL A 101 27.53 11.72 -14.62
CA VAL A 101 27.62 11.05 -13.32
C VAL A 101 29.06 10.60 -13.08
N THR A 102 29.60 10.90 -11.89
CA THR A 102 30.98 10.54 -11.50
C THR A 102 30.98 9.60 -10.30
N GLU A 103 32.17 9.26 -9.80
CA GLU A 103 32.33 8.51 -8.54
C GLU A 103 31.77 9.24 -7.30
N ASN A 104 31.56 10.55 -7.41
CA ASN A 104 30.95 11.35 -6.35
C ASN A 104 29.42 11.25 -6.40
N ASP A 105 28.80 11.29 -5.22
CA ASP A 105 27.35 11.32 -5.10
C ASP A 105 26.78 12.58 -5.80
N SER A 106 26.06 12.37 -6.91
CA SER A 106 25.25 13.40 -7.57
C SER A 106 23.81 13.33 -7.08
N GLN A 107 23.18 14.48 -6.85
CA GLN A 107 21.77 14.52 -6.48
C GLN A 107 20.90 14.22 -7.70
N ILE A 108 19.98 13.28 -7.55
CA ILE A 108 18.92 13.00 -8.51
C ILE A 108 17.58 13.17 -7.78
N ILE A 109 16.61 13.78 -8.44
CA ILE A 109 15.34 14.16 -7.80
C ILE A 109 14.22 13.42 -8.50
N GLY A 110 13.49 12.64 -7.70
CA GLY A 110 12.26 11.96 -8.11
C GLY A 110 11.50 11.59 -6.84
N THR A 111 10.18 11.80 -6.81
CA THR A 111 9.38 11.48 -5.62
C THR A 111 7.98 11.08 -6.01
N VAL A 112 7.53 9.95 -5.47
CA VAL A 112 6.15 9.48 -5.60
C VAL A 112 5.60 9.08 -4.24
N THR A 113 4.28 9.15 -4.07
CA THR A 113 3.60 8.75 -2.83
C THR A 113 2.42 7.84 -3.15
N PHE A 114 2.38 6.69 -2.49
CA PHE A 114 1.32 5.70 -2.62
C PHE A 114 0.45 5.70 -1.37
N THR A 115 -0.85 5.51 -1.55
CA THR A 115 -1.82 5.32 -0.48
C THR A 115 -2.27 3.87 -0.48
N VAL A 116 -2.23 3.24 0.69
CA VAL A 116 -2.54 1.81 0.85
C VAL A 116 -3.55 1.66 1.97
N GLY A 117 -4.70 1.06 1.64
CA GLY A 117 -5.70 0.73 2.64
C GLY A 117 -5.15 -0.22 3.71
N PRO A 118 -5.61 -0.13 4.96
CA PRO A 118 -5.04 -0.85 6.11
C PRO A 118 -4.97 -2.37 5.91
N ASP A 119 -6.00 -2.95 5.27
CA ASP A 119 -6.08 -4.39 5.02
C ASP A 119 -5.03 -4.92 4.03
N ASN A 120 -4.43 -4.02 3.23
CA ASN A 120 -3.50 -4.40 2.16
C ASN A 120 -2.04 -4.24 2.56
N VAL A 121 -1.71 -3.54 3.65
CA VAL A 121 -0.32 -3.24 4.02
C VAL A 121 0.54 -4.51 4.16
N ASN A 122 -0.04 -5.60 4.66
CA ASN A 122 0.67 -6.86 4.89
C ASN A 122 0.92 -7.67 3.61
N SER A 123 0.17 -7.41 2.53
CA SER A 123 0.27 -8.12 1.26
C SER A 123 0.80 -7.25 0.12
N ALA A 124 0.93 -5.95 0.34
CA ALA A 124 1.41 -4.98 -0.63
C ALA A 124 2.95 -4.88 -0.65
N SER A 125 3.48 -4.50 -1.81
CA SER A 125 4.89 -4.20 -2.01
C SER A 125 5.10 -2.99 -2.89
N ILE A 126 6.20 -2.29 -2.68
CA ILE A 126 6.74 -1.32 -3.65
C ILE A 126 7.82 -2.03 -4.46
N VAL A 127 7.78 -1.87 -5.78
CA VAL A 127 8.89 -2.22 -6.68
C VAL A 127 9.49 -0.93 -7.18
N VAL A 128 10.80 -0.78 -7.06
CA VAL A 128 11.54 0.28 -7.75
C VAL A 128 12.35 -0.40 -8.83
N ALA A 129 12.21 0.08 -10.06
CA ALA A 129 12.86 -0.47 -11.23
C ALA A 129 13.48 0.64 -12.06
N GLY A 130 14.49 0.30 -12.84
CA GLY A 130 15.09 1.21 -13.81
C GLY A 130 15.66 0.47 -15.00
N ASP A 131 15.81 1.21 -16.08
CA ASP A 131 16.52 0.85 -17.31
C ASP A 131 17.41 2.03 -17.67
N LEU A 132 18.72 1.81 -17.72
CA LEU A 132 19.72 2.87 -17.91
C LEU A 132 20.63 2.57 -19.10
N LEU A 133 21.00 3.63 -19.79
CA LEU A 133 21.97 3.62 -20.87
C LEU A 133 23.04 4.67 -20.64
N GLU A 134 24.20 4.46 -21.24
CA GLU A 134 25.36 5.36 -21.23
C GLU A 134 25.62 5.88 -22.66
N PHE A 135 25.96 7.17 -22.76
CA PHE A 135 26.33 7.80 -24.03
C PHE A 135 27.41 8.89 -23.86
N ASP A 136 28.67 8.51 -24.04
CA ASP A 136 29.87 9.36 -23.92
C ASP A 136 30.02 10.51 -24.95
N GLY A 137 29.04 10.71 -25.85
CA GLY A 137 29.09 11.72 -26.91
C GLY A 137 29.67 11.23 -28.23
N GLY A 138 30.04 9.95 -28.33
CA GLY A 138 30.39 9.26 -29.57
C GLY A 138 29.17 8.85 -30.41
N ASP A 139 29.32 7.79 -31.21
CA ASP A 139 28.21 7.13 -31.92
C ASP A 139 27.79 5.81 -31.23
N PHE A 140 28.38 5.50 -30.07
CA PHE A 140 28.15 4.26 -29.35
C PHE A 140 27.30 4.52 -28.11
N VAL A 141 26.33 3.63 -27.89
CA VAL A 141 25.47 3.63 -26.72
C VAL A 141 25.70 2.31 -26.01
N GLU A 142 26.00 2.37 -24.72
CA GLU A 142 26.13 1.20 -23.88
C GLU A 142 24.84 0.96 -23.08
N ASP A 143 24.41 -0.29 -23.04
CA ASP A 143 23.32 -0.75 -22.20
C ASP A 143 23.87 -1.04 -20.80
N MET A 144 23.39 -0.32 -19.79
CA MET A 144 23.76 -0.51 -18.39
C MET A 144 22.88 -1.55 -17.69
N GLY A 145 21.83 -2.01 -18.36
CA GLY A 145 20.92 -3.05 -17.91
C GLY A 145 19.63 -2.54 -17.26
N GLU A 146 18.73 -3.50 -17.06
CA GLU A 146 17.47 -3.34 -16.33
C GLU A 146 17.60 -3.92 -14.92
N GLU A 147 17.32 -3.12 -13.89
CA GLU A 147 17.42 -3.55 -12.49
C GLU A 147 16.15 -3.23 -11.71
N SER A 148 15.84 -4.08 -10.73
CA SER A 148 14.69 -3.83 -9.85
C SER A 148 14.85 -4.41 -8.46
N THR A 149 14.15 -3.81 -7.50
CA THR A 149 14.07 -4.30 -6.13
C THR A 149 12.64 -4.23 -5.62
N THR A 150 12.18 -5.33 -5.01
CA THR A 150 10.86 -5.43 -4.37
C THR A 150 10.97 -5.29 -2.87
N ILE A 151 10.16 -4.40 -2.29
CA ILE A 151 10.10 -4.11 -0.86
C ILE A 151 8.70 -4.41 -0.33
N SER A 152 8.58 -5.30 0.66
CA SER A 152 7.30 -5.50 1.36
C SER A 152 6.97 -4.28 2.21
N LEU A 153 5.73 -3.77 2.14
CA LEU A 153 5.34 -2.63 2.96
C LEU A 153 5.28 -2.96 4.45
N SER A 154 5.04 -4.22 4.79
CA SER A 154 5.06 -4.70 6.17
C SER A 154 6.42 -4.56 6.87
N SER A 155 7.53 -4.52 6.10
CA SER A 155 8.87 -4.32 6.65
C SER A 155 9.26 -2.85 6.82
N ILE A 156 8.45 -1.92 6.32
CA ILE A 156 8.73 -0.47 6.37
C ILE A 156 8.05 0.16 7.60
N SER A 157 8.82 0.30 8.68
CA SER A 157 8.40 0.95 9.93
C SER A 157 8.82 2.43 10.04
N GLY A 158 9.58 2.94 9.07
CA GLY A 158 10.13 4.29 9.03
C GLY A 158 10.74 4.56 7.65
N ALA A 159 11.81 5.37 7.60
CA ALA A 159 12.57 5.59 6.37
C ALA A 159 13.70 4.57 6.22
N GLN A 160 13.79 3.92 5.07
CA GLN A 160 14.83 2.94 4.73
C GLN A 160 15.41 3.25 3.35
N GLU A 161 16.73 3.17 3.22
CA GLU A 161 17.44 3.37 1.95
C GLU A 161 17.79 2.03 1.32
N PHE A 162 17.75 2.02 0.00
CA PHE A 162 17.99 0.88 -0.87
C PHE A 162 18.82 1.33 -2.07
N GLN A 163 19.37 0.38 -2.81
CA GLN A 163 20.23 0.64 -3.95
C GLN A 163 19.87 -0.29 -5.12
N LEU A 164 19.82 0.28 -6.33
CA LEU A 164 19.93 -0.47 -7.59
C LEU A 164 21.36 -0.29 -8.12
N THR A 165 21.94 -1.38 -8.64
CA THR A 165 23.30 -1.37 -9.23
C THR A 165 23.21 -1.87 -10.65
N PHE A 166 23.43 -0.97 -11.59
CA PHE A 166 23.44 -1.21 -13.03
C PHE A 166 24.89 -1.38 -13.49
N SER A 167 25.13 -2.24 -14.46
CA SER A 167 26.46 -2.42 -15.03
C SER A 167 26.38 -2.82 -16.49
N ASN A 168 27.28 -2.29 -17.30
CA ASN A 168 27.40 -2.72 -18.69
C ASN A 168 27.76 -4.23 -18.78
N GLY A 169 27.66 -4.80 -19.98
CA GLY A 169 27.86 -6.23 -20.20
C GLY A 169 29.22 -6.77 -19.76
N ASP A 170 30.26 -5.93 -19.76
CA ASP A 170 31.62 -6.27 -19.35
C ASP A 170 31.88 -6.01 -17.85
N GLY A 171 31.00 -5.26 -17.18
CA GLY A 171 31.04 -4.97 -15.75
C GLY A 171 32.13 -3.97 -15.34
N ASP A 172 32.72 -3.28 -16.31
CA ASP A 172 33.73 -2.24 -16.09
C ASP A 172 33.14 -0.83 -15.96
N GLN A 173 31.87 -0.65 -16.30
CA GLN A 173 31.10 0.52 -15.94
C GLN A 173 29.96 0.13 -14.99
N VAL A 174 29.84 0.85 -13.86
CA VAL A 174 28.86 0.57 -12.81
C VAL A 174 28.15 1.85 -12.39
N VAL A 175 26.83 1.85 -12.36
CA VAL A 175 25.98 2.94 -11.87
C VAL A 175 25.21 2.48 -10.64
N GLU A 176 25.32 3.23 -9.55
CA GLU A 176 24.64 2.94 -8.29
C GLU A 176 23.61 4.04 -8.00
N LEU A 177 22.33 3.68 -8.07
CA LEU A 177 21.21 4.54 -7.72
C LEU A 177 20.73 4.24 -6.30
N THR A 178 20.77 5.25 -5.42
CA THR A 178 20.20 5.15 -4.08
C THR A 178 18.83 5.80 -4.03
N TYR A 179 17.86 5.10 -3.46
CA TYR A 179 16.52 5.60 -3.22
C TYR A 179 16.07 5.26 -1.79
N ARG A 180 15.04 5.96 -1.33
CA ARG A 180 14.50 5.84 0.03
C ARG A 180 13.02 5.55 -0.01
N VAL A 181 12.58 4.57 0.77
CA VAL A 181 11.15 4.29 1.01
C VAL A 181 10.82 4.65 2.45
N SER A 182 9.79 5.47 2.65
CA SER A 182 9.36 5.94 3.97
C SER A 182 7.88 5.70 4.17
N LYS A 183 7.48 5.17 5.33
CA LYS A 183 6.11 5.29 5.83
C LYS A 183 5.90 6.68 6.41
N LEU A 184 4.84 7.38 5.98
CA LEU A 184 4.52 8.76 6.41
C LEU A 184 3.64 8.77 7.67
#